data_AF-A0A6P1C1J5-F1
#
_entry.id   AF-A0A6P1C1J5-F1
#
_cell.length_a   1.000
_cell.length_b   1.000
_cell.length_c   1.000
_cell.angle_alpha   90.00
_cell.angle_beta   90.00
_cell.angle_gamma   90.00
#
_symmetry.space_group_name_H-M   'P 1'
#
loop_
_entity.id
_entity.type
_entity.pdbx_description
1 polymer ?
#
loop_
_entity_poly.entity_id
_entity_poly.type
_entity_poly.pdbx_seq_one_letter_code
_entity_poly.pdbx_strand_id
1 'polypeptide(L)'
;RMFVEGVLWIVRTGCPWRDLPEAFGDWNSVFRRFSRWSRKGVWCRIFEAMSDDPDFEYLIVDSTIVRAHQHAAGAKKGGLK
;
A
#
# COMPACT_ATOMS: atom_id res chain seq x y z
N ARG A 1 22.58 10.13 0.80
CA ARG A 1 21.28 10.78 1.08
C ARG A 1 20.24 9.67 1.12
N MET A 2 19.87 9.18 2.31
CA MET A 2 19.13 7.91 2.52
C MET A 2 17.63 8.11 2.84
N PHE A 3 17.02 9.17 2.30
CA PHE A 3 15.68 9.59 2.72
C PHE A 3 14.59 8.63 2.24
N VAL A 4 14.61 8.25 0.95
CA VAL A 4 13.58 7.39 0.38
C VAL A 4 13.72 5.98 0.95
N GLU A 5 14.96 5.53 1.15
CA GLU A 5 15.32 4.26 1.79
C GLU A 5 14.79 4.20 3.23
N GLY A 6 14.93 5.29 4.00
CA GLY A 6 14.35 5.38 5.35
C GLY A 6 12.82 5.30 5.36
N VAL A 7 12.15 5.92 4.38
CA VAL A 7 10.69 5.80 4.23
C VAL A 7 10.30 4.36 3.86
N LEU A 8 11.00 3.74 2.91
CA LEU A 8 10.75 2.36 2.49
C LEU A 8 10.98 1.38 3.64
N TRP A 9 11.99 1.62 4.48
CA TRP A 9 12.22 0.82 5.68
C TRP A 9 11.01 0.88 6.63
N ILE A 10 10.50 2.08 6.94
CA ILE A 10 9.31 2.25 7.79
C ILE A 10 8.08 1.57 7.18
N VAL A 11 7.84 1.72 5.88
CA VAL A 11 6.69 1.09 5.20
C VAL A 11 6.82 -0.44 5.23
N ARG A 12 8.03 -0.97 5.07
CA ARG A 12 8.30 -2.41 5.08
C ARG A 12 8.19 -3.03 6.48
N THR A 13 8.63 -2.33 7.52
CA THR A 13 8.65 -2.88 8.89
C THR A 13 7.42 -2.53 9.71
N GLY A 14 6.72 -1.44 9.37
CA GLY A 14 5.63 -0.89 10.17
C GLY A 14 6.08 -0.28 11.51
N CYS A 15 7.38 -0.16 11.75
CA CYS A 15 7.91 0.38 13.00
C CYS A 15 7.51 1.87 13.17
N PRO A 16 7.35 2.34 14.42
CA PRO A 16 7.19 3.75 14.70
C PRO A 16 8.34 4.58 14.13
N TRP A 17 8.04 5.81 13.68
CA TRP A 17 9.06 6.72 13.15
C TRP A 17 10.24 6.96 14.11
N ARG A 18 9.99 6.96 15.42
CA ARG A 18 11.03 7.17 16.44
C ARG A 18 12.09 6.06 16.47
N ASP A 19 11.76 4.89 15.92
CA ASP A 19 12.65 3.73 15.88
C ASP A 19 13.40 3.63 14.55
N LEU A 20 13.35 4.69 13.72
CA LEU A 20 14.10 4.75 12.47
C LEU A 20 15.60 4.64 12.77
N PRO A 21 16.32 3.68 12.15
CA PRO A 21 17.76 3.56 12.33
C PRO A 21 18.50 4.84 11.91
N GLU A 22 19.47 5.25 12.73
CA GLU A 22 20.24 6.49 12.52
C GLU A 22 20.97 6.52 11.16
N ALA A 23 21.25 5.36 10.57
CA ALA A 23 21.82 5.22 9.23
C ALA A 23 20.97 5.89 8.13
N PHE A 24 19.65 6.06 8.35
CA PHE A 24 18.75 6.77 7.44
C PHE A 24 18.64 8.27 7.73
N GLY A 25 19.25 8.73 8.83
CA GLY A 25 19.22 10.10 9.33
C GLY A 25 18.23 10.31 10.47
N ASP A 26 18.16 11.55 10.96
CA ASP A 26 17.26 11.93 12.06
C ASP A 26 15.79 11.69 11.70
N TRP A 27 15.10 10.93 12.56
CA TRP A 27 13.73 10.51 12.35
C TRP A 27 12.77 11.69 12.14
N ASN A 28 12.98 12.80 12.87
CA ASN A 28 12.08 13.95 12.81
C ASN A 28 12.21 14.64 11.46
N SER A 29 13.43 14.78 10.98
CA SER A 29 13.75 15.34 9.66
C SER A 29 13.18 14.49 8.52
N VAL A 30 13.31 13.16 8.62
CA VAL A 30 12.73 12.21 7.65
C VAL A 30 11.20 12.31 7.66
N PHE A 31 10.56 12.24 8.83
CA PHE A 31 9.12 12.35 8.95
C PHE A 31 8.57 13.69 8.43
N ARG A 32 9.21 14.82 8.75
CA ARG A 32 8.79 16.14 8.24
C ARG A 32 8.84 16.20 6.73
N ARG A 33 9.86 15.61 6.12
CA ARG A 33 9.98 15.57 4.66
C ARG A 33 8.94 14.62 4.05
N PHE A 34 8.75 13.43 4.63
CA PHE A 34 7.71 12.50 4.24
C PHE A 34 6.33 13.18 4.24
N SER A 35 5.94 13.81 5.35
CA SER A 35 4.66 14.52 5.48
C SER A 35 4.50 15.64 4.44
N ARG A 36 5.57 16.41 4.18
CA ARG A 36 5.57 17.44 3.14
C ARG A 36 5.37 16.85 1.73
N TRP A 37 5.99 15.70 1.45
CA TRP A 37 5.85 15.00 0.17
C TRP A 37 4.45 14.42 -0.01
N SER A 38 3.88 13.82 1.04
CA SER A 38 2.50 13.31 1.05
C SER A 38 1.51 14.44 0.75
N ARG A 39 1.61 15.57 1.46
CA ARG A 39 0.75 16.74 1.21
C ARG A 39 0.91 17.34 -0.19
N LYS A 40 2.06 17.16 -0.84
CA LYS A 40 2.35 17.63 -2.20
C LYS A 40 2.06 16.59 -3.28
N GLY A 41 1.45 15.45 -2.92
CA GLY A 41 1.16 14.36 -3.85
C GLY A 41 2.40 13.79 -4.54
N VAL A 42 3.58 13.90 -3.92
CA VAL A 42 4.83 13.41 -4.53
C VAL A 42 4.82 11.88 -4.59
N TRP A 43 4.34 11.21 -3.55
CA TRP A 43 4.25 9.75 -3.53
C TRP A 43 3.34 9.20 -4.63
N CYS A 44 2.18 9.83 -4.87
CA CYS A 44 1.27 9.46 -5.95
C CYS A 44 1.96 9.55 -7.31
N ARG A 45 2.63 10.67 -7.60
CA ARG A 45 3.36 10.86 -8.87
C ARG A 45 4.50 9.87 -9.07
N ILE A 46 5.21 9.53 -7.99
CA ILE A 46 6.25 8.49 -8.05
C ILE A 46 5.61 7.13 -8.38
N PHE A 47 4.50 6.79 -7.73
CA PHE A 47 3.79 5.54 -7.98
C PHE A 47 3.26 5.45 -9.42
N GLU A 48 2.61 6.50 -9.90
CA GLU A 48 2.14 6.62 -11.28
C GLU A 48 3.29 6.43 -12.27
N ALA A 49 4.41 7.14 -12.09
CA ALA A 49 5.57 7.06 -12.97
C ALA A 49 6.28 5.69 -12.97
N MET A 50 6.10 4.88 -11.91
CA MET A 50 6.66 3.53 -11.83
C MET A 50 5.65 2.45 -12.26
N SER A 51 4.37 2.80 -12.42
CA SER A 51 3.31 1.84 -12.75
C SER A 51 3.20 1.50 -14.24
N ASP A 52 3.91 2.23 -15.10
CA ASP A 52 3.83 2.09 -16.57
C ASP A 52 4.46 0.80 -17.11
N ASP A 53 5.39 0.18 -16.37
CA ASP A 53 6.01 -1.11 -16.71
C ASP A 53 5.99 -2.03 -15.47
N PRO A 54 4.84 -2.65 -15.15
CA PRO A 54 4.74 -3.55 -14.02
C PRO A 54 5.54 -4.82 -14.31
N ASP A 55 6.68 -4.97 -13.63
CA ASP A 55 7.40 -6.23 -13.62
C ASP A 55 6.57 -7.29 -12.87
N PHE A 56 5.95 -8.18 -13.64
CA PHE A 56 5.15 -9.28 -13.12
C PHE A 56 5.99 -10.39 -12.46
N GLU A 57 7.32 -10.21 -12.33
CA GLU A 57 8.18 -11.13 -11.56
C GLU A 57 7.65 -11.33 -10.13
N TYR A 58 7.03 -10.32 -9.52
CA TYR A 58 6.38 -10.42 -8.21
C TYR A 58 4.96 -9.85 -8.23
N LEU A 59 3.97 -10.70 -8.54
CA LEU A 59 2.55 -10.38 -8.41
C LEU A 59 2.03 -10.78 -7.02
N ILE A 60 1.71 -9.80 -6.17
CA ILE A 60 1.04 -10.02 -4.88
C ILE A 60 -0.48 -9.99 -5.12
N VAL A 61 -1.10 -11.17 -5.19
CA VAL A 61 -2.56 -11.33 -5.28
C VAL A 61 -3.10 -11.52 -3.86
N ASP A 62 -3.95 -10.60 -3.39
CA ASP A 62 -4.76 -10.83 -2.20
C ASP A 62 -6.18 -11.22 -2.60
N SER A 63 -6.74 -12.24 -1.94
CA SER A 63 -8.11 -12.70 -2.18
C SER A 63 -8.84 -12.85 -0.86
N THR A 64 -10.04 -12.29 -0.78
CA THR A 64 -10.90 -12.43 0.40
C THR A 64 -12.03 -13.40 0.07
N ILE A 65 -12.05 -14.57 0.71
CA ILE A 65 -13.13 -15.56 0.55
C ILE A 65 -14.21 -15.27 1.59
N VAL A 66 -15.40 -14.87 1.15
CA VAL A 66 -16.59 -14.75 2.00
C VAL A 66 -17.51 -15.94 1.73
N ARG A 67 -17.76 -16.76 2.76
CA ARG A 67 -18.75 -17.85 2.67
C ARG A 67 -20.15 -17.25 2.64
N ALA A 68 -20.91 -17.54 1.58
CA ALA A 68 -22.32 -17.19 1.52
C ALA A 68 -23.13 -18.03 2.52
N HIS A 69 -24.20 -17.44 3.07
CA HIS A 69 -25.15 -18.18 3.91
C HIS A 69 -25.76 -19.35 3.13
N GLN A 70 -26.08 -20.46 3.78
CA GLN A 70 -26.66 -21.64 3.12
C GLN A 70 -27.98 -21.38 2.37
N HIS A 71 -28.64 -20.25 2.63
CA HIS A 71 -29.85 -19.78 1.95
C HIS A 71 -29.60 -18.65 0.95
N ALA A 72 -28.34 -18.35 0.59
CA ALA A 72 -27.99 -17.31 -0.36
C ALA A 72 -28.30 -17.67 -1.82
N ALA A 73 -28.60 -18.94 -2.11
CA ALA A 73 -29.13 -19.35 -3.39
C ALA A 73 -30.54 -18.76 -3.56
N GLY A 74 -30.66 -17.67 -4.31
CA GLY A 74 -31.95 -17.08 -4.66
C GLY A 74 -32.87 -18.07 -5.38
N ALA A 75 -34.17 -17.78 -5.41
CA ALA A 75 -35.16 -18.59 -6.10
C ALA A 75 -34.84 -18.74 -7.59
N LYS A 76 -35.12 -19.93 -8.18
CA LYS A 76 -35.03 -20.15 -9.63
C LYS A 76 -35.88 -19.09 -10.36
N LYS A 77 -35.25 -18.23 -11.16
CA LYS A 77 -35.98 -17.40 -12.15
C LYS A 77 -36.56 -18.32 -13.22
N GLY A 78 -37.81 -18.69 -13.07
CA GLY A 78 -38.54 -19.45 -14.07
C GLY A 78 -39.91 -19.86 -13.58
N GLY A 79 -40.93 -19.07 -13.91
CA GLY A 79 -42.31 -19.42 -13.61
C GLY A 79 -43.31 -18.26 -13.69
N LEU A 80 -43.31 -17.50 -14.78
CA LEU A 80 -44.51 -16.77 -15.23
C LEU A 80 -44.81 -17.27 -16.64
N LYS A 81 -45.76 -18.19 -16.72
CA LYS A 81 -46.60 -18.37 -17.91
C LYS A 81 -47.84 -17.52 -17.71
#